data_AF-A0A1F4DNB2-F1
#
_entry.id   AF-A0A1F4DNB2-F1
#
_cell.length_a   1.000
_cell.length_b   1.000
_cell.length_c   1.000
_cell.angle_alpha   90.00
_cell.angle_beta   90.00
_cell.angle_gamma   90.00
#
_symmetry.space_group_name_H-M   'P 1'
#
loop_
_entity.id
_entity.type
_entity.pdbx_description
1 polymer ?
#
loop_
_entity_poly.entity_id
_entity_poly.type
_entity_poly.pdbx_seq_one_letter_code
_entity_poly.pdbx_strand_id
1 'polypeptide(L)'
;MSLPRKRRNFWDDSEATPEDTKRGTANRARVLKGLIRHALSAEPLDAARVAQWHKDGFSGLSYVELTDECLLGAYRGTDHPRLKNMYVRVGGIDGAPPREVNEELQRFFGQLQKRVGDLGTRIKLDQDKSREEVRQIAEVAGWAHGEWVRGHWGQGFTL
;
A
#
# COMPACT_ATOMS: atom_id res chain seq x y z
N MET A 1 30.71 -16.02 -21.07
CA MET A 1 29.66 -16.26 -20.06
C MET A 1 29.65 -15.08 -19.10
N SER A 2 28.65 -14.19 -19.20
CA SER A 2 28.48 -13.15 -18.18
C SER A 2 27.98 -13.80 -16.89
N LEU A 3 28.61 -13.47 -15.77
CA LEU A 3 28.13 -13.86 -14.45
C LEU A 3 26.69 -13.38 -14.27
N PRO A 4 25.80 -14.17 -13.64
CA PRO A 4 24.48 -13.70 -13.29
C PRO A 4 24.63 -12.44 -12.42
N ARG A 5 24.09 -11.31 -12.91
CA ARG A 5 24.02 -10.07 -12.14
C ARG A 5 23.40 -10.43 -10.79
N LYS A 6 24.11 -10.13 -9.69
CA LYS A 6 23.60 -10.31 -8.33
C LYS A 6 22.23 -9.62 -8.27
N ARG A 7 21.16 -10.39 -8.04
CA ARG A 7 19.80 -9.85 -8.09
C ARG A 7 19.71 -8.70 -7.10
N ARG A 8 19.31 -7.54 -7.63
CA ARG A 8 19.14 -6.30 -6.88
C ARG A 8 18.07 -6.52 -5.82
N ASN A 9 18.31 -5.99 -4.62
CA ASN A 9 17.25 -5.89 -3.64
C ASN A 9 16.29 -4.81 -4.16
N PHE A 10 15.05 -5.20 -4.49
CA PHE A 10 14.04 -4.33 -5.06
C PHE A 10 13.80 -3.05 -4.23
N TRP A 11 14.07 -3.13 -2.92
CA TRP A 11 13.86 -2.06 -1.94
C TRP A 11 15.12 -1.27 -1.58
N ASP A 12 16.25 -1.55 -2.24
CA ASP A 12 17.48 -0.80 -2.05
C ASP A 12 17.49 0.40 -3.00
N ASP A 13 17.04 1.54 -2.47
CA ASP A 13 17.00 2.82 -3.19
C ASP A 13 18.36 3.53 -3.18
N SER A 14 19.41 2.93 -2.61
CA SER A 14 20.77 3.48 -2.68
C SER A 14 21.33 3.55 -4.11
N GLU A 15 20.73 2.78 -5.02
CA GLU A 15 21.01 2.82 -6.47
C GLU A 15 20.05 3.74 -7.25
N ALA A 16 19.16 4.50 -6.59
CA ALA A 16 18.23 5.38 -7.28
C ALA A 16 18.97 6.51 -8.03
N THR A 17 18.71 6.63 -9.33
CA THR A 17 19.24 7.74 -10.12
C THR A 17 18.51 9.06 -9.80
N PRO A 18 19.08 10.22 -10.13
CA PRO A 18 18.35 11.48 -10.10
C PRO A 18 17.05 11.44 -10.92
N GLU A 19 17.06 10.74 -12.06
CA GLU A 19 15.88 10.51 -12.90
C GLU A 19 14.82 9.67 -12.18
N ASP A 20 15.21 8.63 -11.44
CA ASP A 20 14.30 7.82 -10.62
C ASP A 20 13.71 8.63 -9.48
N THR A 21 14.50 9.50 -8.85
CA THR A 21 14.01 10.38 -7.79
C THR A 21 12.95 11.34 -8.33
N LYS A 22 13.21 11.95 -9.49
CA LYS A 22 12.26 12.84 -10.19
C LYS A 22 11.00 12.08 -10.58
N ARG A 23 11.14 10.89 -11.17
CA ARG A 23 10.02 10.06 -11.62
C ARG A 23 9.19 9.55 -10.44
N GLY A 24 9.82 9.03 -9.40
CA GLY A 24 9.15 8.56 -8.18
C GLY A 24 8.36 9.68 -7.50
N THR A 25 8.89 10.90 -7.48
CA THR A 25 8.16 12.09 -7.01
C THR A 25 6.95 12.39 -7.88
N ALA A 26 7.08 12.36 -9.21
CA ALA A 26 5.97 12.53 -10.13
C ALA A 26 4.90 11.41 -9.98
N ASN A 27 5.33 10.16 -9.79
CA ASN A 27 4.46 9.02 -9.54
C ASN A 27 3.63 9.23 -8.26
N ARG A 28 4.29 9.57 -7.14
CA ARG A 28 3.61 9.85 -5.87
C ARG A 28 2.61 11.02 -6.00
N ALA A 29 2.98 12.08 -6.72
CA ALA A 29 2.06 13.19 -6.98
C ALA A 29 0.82 12.77 -7.78
N ARG A 30 0.97 11.85 -8.75
CA ARG A 30 -0.17 11.27 -9.49
C ARG A 30 -1.04 10.39 -8.60
N VAL A 31 -0.44 9.51 -7.82
CA VAL A 31 -1.14 8.65 -6.86
C VAL A 31 -1.91 9.49 -5.86
N LEU A 32 -1.32 10.54 -5.29
CA LEU A 32 -1.98 11.46 -4.37
C LEU A 32 -3.20 12.14 -5.00
N LYS A 33 -3.09 12.62 -6.24
CA LYS A 33 -4.24 13.16 -6.98
C LYS A 33 -5.36 12.12 -7.17
N GLY A 34 -4.99 10.87 -7.45
CA GLY A 34 -5.92 9.75 -7.56
C GLY A 34 -6.62 9.45 -6.23
N LEU A 35 -5.88 9.44 -5.13
CA LEU A 35 -6.39 9.24 -3.77
C LEU A 35 -7.39 10.33 -3.40
N ILE A 36 -7.05 11.61 -3.62
CA ILE A 36 -7.96 12.73 -3.34
C ILE A 36 -9.26 12.58 -4.16
N ARG A 37 -9.15 12.29 -5.46
CA ARG A 37 -10.33 12.08 -6.32
C ARG A 37 -11.20 10.93 -5.80
N HIS A 38 -10.59 9.82 -5.40
CA HIS A 38 -11.32 8.68 -4.86
C HIS A 38 -12.00 9.03 -3.53
N ALA A 39 -11.30 9.69 -2.62
CA ALA A 39 -11.88 10.15 -1.36
C ALA A 39 -13.09 11.06 -1.58
N LEU A 40 -13.04 11.95 -2.59
CA LEU A 40 -14.16 12.83 -2.96
C LEU A 40 -15.33 12.11 -3.64
N SER A 41 -15.09 10.95 -4.26
CA SER A 41 -16.15 10.16 -4.91
C SER A 41 -17.04 9.40 -3.92
N ALA A 42 -16.62 9.28 -2.65
CA ALA A 42 -17.27 8.45 -1.63
C ALA A 42 -17.41 6.95 -1.99
N GLU A 43 -16.75 6.50 -3.07
CA GLU A 43 -16.67 5.08 -3.42
C GLU A 43 -15.88 4.31 -2.34
N PRO A 44 -16.28 3.05 -2.02
CA PRO A 44 -15.54 2.23 -1.09
C PRO A 44 -14.10 1.98 -1.56
N LEU A 45 -13.15 2.06 -0.62
CA LEU A 45 -11.77 1.66 -0.87
C LEU A 45 -11.65 0.13 -0.81
N ASP A 46 -10.91 -0.45 -1.76
CA ASP A 46 -10.67 -1.90 -1.85
C ASP A 46 -9.19 -2.23 -2.10
N ALA A 47 -8.86 -3.52 -1.99
CA ALA A 47 -7.50 -4.03 -2.18
C ALA A 47 -6.99 -3.81 -3.61
N ALA A 48 -7.86 -3.95 -4.62
CA ALA A 48 -7.46 -3.80 -6.02
C ALA A 48 -7.00 -2.36 -6.32
N ARG A 49 -7.68 -1.38 -5.75
CA ARG A 49 -7.32 0.03 -5.89
C ARG A 49 -6.00 0.36 -5.21
N VAL A 50 -5.79 -0.14 -3.98
CA VAL A 50 -4.51 0.06 -3.27
C VAL A 50 -3.36 -0.62 -3.99
N ALA A 51 -3.56 -1.84 -4.50
CA ALA A 51 -2.61 -2.53 -5.36
C ALA A 51 -2.24 -1.72 -6.61
N GLN A 52 -3.23 -1.12 -7.27
CA GLN A 52 -2.99 -0.27 -8.44
C GLN A 52 -2.18 0.98 -8.08
N TRP A 53 -2.50 1.66 -6.98
CA TRP A 53 -1.75 2.83 -6.52
C TRP A 53 -0.30 2.49 -6.17
N HIS A 54 -0.07 1.32 -5.56
CA HIS A 54 1.28 0.83 -5.34
C HIS A 54 2.01 0.66 -6.68
N LYS A 55 1.42 -0.03 -7.66
CA LYS A 55 2.00 -0.18 -8.99
C LYS A 55 2.31 1.16 -9.68
N ASP A 56 1.37 2.10 -9.62
CA ASP A 56 1.54 3.43 -10.19
C ASP A 56 2.67 4.22 -9.53
N GLY A 57 2.89 4.00 -8.23
CA GLY A 57 3.98 4.59 -7.45
C GLY A 57 5.37 4.23 -7.97
N PHE A 58 5.54 2.99 -8.46
CA PHE A 58 6.82 2.45 -8.93
C PHE A 58 6.98 2.42 -10.45
N SER A 59 5.97 2.87 -11.19
CA SER A 59 5.97 2.79 -12.65
C SER A 59 7.17 3.49 -13.30
N GLY A 60 7.94 2.73 -14.08
CA GLY A 60 9.05 3.21 -14.89
C GLY A 60 10.33 3.58 -14.11
N LEU A 61 10.45 3.18 -12.85
CA LEU A 61 11.68 3.34 -12.07
C LEU A 61 12.72 2.31 -12.54
N SER A 62 13.95 2.75 -12.76
CA SER A 62 14.99 1.95 -13.44
C SER A 62 15.50 0.75 -12.63
N TYR A 63 15.31 0.79 -11.31
CA TYR A 63 15.63 -0.30 -10.39
C TYR A 63 14.51 -1.35 -10.28
N VAL A 64 13.36 -1.11 -10.89
CA VAL A 64 12.30 -2.12 -11.07
C VAL A 64 12.70 -2.96 -12.28
N GLU A 65 13.18 -4.17 -12.06
CA GLU A 65 13.37 -5.13 -13.14
C GLU A 65 12.01 -5.51 -13.75
N LEU A 66 11.95 -5.71 -15.08
CA LEU A 66 10.72 -6.17 -15.77
C LEU A 66 10.16 -7.47 -15.17
N THR A 67 11.02 -8.32 -14.62
CA THR A 67 10.63 -9.56 -13.92
C THR A 67 10.01 -9.33 -12.54
N ASP A 68 10.14 -8.12 -12.00
CA ASP A 68 9.66 -7.71 -10.68
C ASP A 68 8.42 -6.81 -10.81
N GLU A 69 8.11 -6.32 -12.02
CA GLU A 69 6.85 -5.61 -12.30
C GLU A 69 5.61 -6.45 -11.95
N CYS A 70 5.67 -7.78 -12.07
CA CYS A 70 4.57 -8.66 -11.67
C CYS A 70 4.34 -8.67 -10.14
N LEU A 71 5.30 -8.18 -9.35
CA LEU A 71 5.20 -8.06 -7.89
C LEU A 71 4.64 -6.70 -7.47
N LEU A 72 4.64 -5.73 -8.37
CA LEU A 72 4.11 -4.40 -8.09
C LEU A 72 2.60 -4.45 -7.87
N GLY A 73 2.20 -4.12 -6.63
CA GLY A 73 0.79 -4.16 -6.22
C GLY A 73 0.31 -5.58 -5.91
N ALA A 74 1.18 -6.57 -5.97
CA ALA A 74 0.82 -7.94 -5.67
C ALA A 74 0.82 -8.18 -4.16
N TYR A 75 -0.19 -8.91 -3.70
CA TYR A 75 -0.27 -9.39 -2.32
C TYR A 75 0.39 -10.75 -2.17
N ARG A 76 0.91 -11.01 -0.96
CA ARG A 76 1.48 -12.31 -0.59
C ARG A 76 0.38 -13.37 -0.57
N GLY A 77 0.76 -14.64 -0.71
CA GLY A 77 -0.20 -15.75 -0.76
C GLY A 77 -0.88 -15.97 -2.11
N THR A 78 -0.61 -15.14 -3.12
CA THR A 78 -1.03 -15.39 -4.50
C THR A 78 -0.22 -16.52 -5.14
N ASP A 79 -0.70 -17.06 -6.27
CA ASP A 79 -0.07 -18.19 -6.96
C ASP A 79 1.32 -17.89 -7.55
N HIS A 80 1.75 -16.63 -7.55
CA HIS A 80 3.07 -16.27 -8.03
C HIS A 80 4.15 -16.96 -7.17
N PRO A 81 5.16 -17.64 -7.77
CA PRO A 81 6.14 -18.44 -7.02
C PRO A 81 6.88 -17.67 -5.92
N ARG A 82 7.12 -16.37 -6.10
CA ARG A 82 7.76 -15.50 -5.11
C ARG A 82 6.84 -15.02 -3.98
N LEU A 83 5.53 -15.14 -4.14
CA LEU A 83 4.53 -14.60 -3.20
C LEU A 83 3.83 -15.69 -2.39
N LYS A 84 3.65 -16.87 -3.01
CA LYS A 84 2.86 -17.97 -2.46
C LYS A 84 3.21 -18.34 -1.02
N ASN A 85 4.51 -18.40 -0.71
CA ASN A 85 5.02 -18.83 0.59
C ASN A 85 5.84 -17.73 1.30
N MET A 86 5.64 -16.46 0.94
CA MET A 86 6.51 -15.40 1.46
C MET A 86 6.07 -14.88 2.83
N TYR A 87 6.78 -15.28 3.87
CA TYR A 87 6.65 -14.73 5.22
C TYR A 87 7.44 -13.43 5.36
N VAL A 88 6.95 -12.53 6.20
CA VAL A 88 7.54 -11.21 6.45
C VAL A 88 7.54 -10.93 7.94
N ARG A 89 8.54 -10.17 8.38
CA ARG A 89 8.66 -9.67 9.76
C ARG A 89 8.89 -8.17 9.73
N VAL A 90 8.24 -7.45 10.64
CA VAL A 90 8.44 -6.02 10.86
C VAL A 90 8.80 -5.83 12.33
N GLY A 91 9.98 -5.29 12.63
CA GLY A 91 10.45 -5.14 14.02
C GLY A 91 10.49 -6.45 14.82
N GLY A 92 10.77 -7.58 14.16
CA GLY A 92 10.77 -8.91 14.77
C GLY A 92 9.39 -9.54 14.97
N ILE A 93 8.31 -8.83 14.63
CA ILE A 93 6.93 -9.33 14.70
C ILE A 93 6.55 -9.94 13.35
N ASP A 94 6.02 -11.17 13.37
CA ASP A 94 5.51 -11.83 12.17
C ASP A 94 4.28 -11.08 11.61
N GLY A 95 4.29 -10.82 10.30
CA GLY A 95 3.11 -10.37 9.58
C GLY A 95 2.13 -11.52 9.30
N ALA A 96 1.06 -11.23 8.57
CA ALA A 96 0.06 -12.23 8.22
C ALA A 96 0.68 -13.44 7.48
N PRO A 97 0.35 -14.69 7.83
CA PRO A 97 0.77 -15.86 7.05
C PRO A 97 0.29 -15.73 5.59
N PRO A 98 1.10 -16.11 4.58
CA PRO A 98 0.73 -15.91 3.16
C PRO A 98 -0.66 -16.43 2.81
N ARG A 99 -1.00 -17.63 3.28
CA ARG A 99 -2.29 -18.28 3.03
C ARG A 99 -3.50 -17.53 3.62
N GLU A 100 -3.28 -16.65 4.60
CA GLU A 100 -4.31 -15.91 5.33
C GLU A 100 -4.44 -14.46 4.83
N VAL A 101 -3.53 -13.99 3.96
CA VAL A 101 -3.46 -12.60 3.50
C VAL A 101 -4.76 -12.15 2.83
N ASN A 102 -5.35 -12.98 1.97
CA ASN A 102 -6.59 -12.61 1.29
C ASN A 102 -7.76 -12.42 2.28
N GLU A 103 -7.90 -13.33 3.24
CA GLU A 103 -8.94 -13.24 4.28
C GLU A 103 -8.72 -12.02 5.18
N GLU A 104 -7.46 -11.75 5.55
CA GLU A 104 -7.12 -10.57 6.35
C GLU A 104 -7.39 -9.26 5.59
N LEU A 105 -7.06 -9.17 4.29
CA LEU A 105 -7.38 -8.01 3.46
C LEU A 105 -8.90 -7.77 3.39
N GLN A 106 -9.68 -8.82 3.16
CA GLN A 106 -11.15 -8.72 3.14
C GLN A 106 -11.68 -8.21 4.48
N ARG A 107 -11.19 -8.77 5.60
CA ARG A 107 -11.55 -8.32 6.94
C ARG A 107 -11.17 -6.86 7.18
N PHE A 108 -9.96 -6.47 6.81
CA PHE A 108 -9.45 -5.11 6.96
C PHE A 108 -10.30 -4.10 6.18
N PHE A 109 -10.51 -4.32 4.87
CA PHE A 109 -11.30 -3.40 4.06
C PHE A 109 -12.76 -3.34 4.50
N GLY A 110 -13.36 -4.46 4.92
CA GLY A 110 -14.70 -4.46 5.50
C GLY A 110 -14.80 -3.61 6.76
N GLN A 111 -13.82 -3.70 7.66
CA GLN A 111 -13.77 -2.86 8.87
C GLN A 111 -13.50 -1.39 8.55
N LEU A 112 -12.60 -1.11 7.59
CA LEU A 112 -12.29 0.24 7.16
C LEU A 112 -13.52 0.93 6.55
N GLN A 113 -14.21 0.26 5.64
CA GLN A 113 -15.42 0.77 5.00
C GLN A 113 -16.50 1.05 6.05
N LYS A 114 -16.71 0.15 7.02
CA LYS A 114 -17.64 0.39 8.12
C LYS A 114 -17.27 1.64 8.92
N ARG A 115 -16.01 1.77 9.36
CA ARG A 115 -15.55 2.91 10.15
C ARG A 115 -15.65 4.23 9.39
N VAL A 116 -15.27 4.24 8.11
CA VAL A 116 -15.38 5.42 7.25
C VAL A 116 -16.84 5.78 6.99
N GLY A 117 -17.70 4.79 6.76
CA GLY A 117 -19.15 4.99 6.65
C GLY A 117 -19.74 5.61 7.91
N ASP A 118 -19.39 5.10 9.08
CA ASP A 118 -19.82 5.64 10.37
C ASP A 118 -19.32 7.09 10.58
N LEU A 119 -18.15 7.46 10.07
CA LEU A 119 -17.69 8.86 10.08
C LEU A 119 -18.48 9.72 9.09
N GLY A 120 -18.74 9.20 7.88
CA GLY A 120 -19.46 9.92 6.83
C GLY A 120 -20.90 10.29 7.20
N THR A 121 -21.56 9.54 8.10
CA THR A 121 -22.90 9.91 8.60
C THR A 121 -22.86 11.07 9.60
N ARG A 122 -21.71 11.33 10.23
CA ARG A 122 -21.55 12.31 11.32
C ARG A 122 -20.82 13.57 10.87
N ILE A 123 -19.84 13.43 9.99
CA ILE A 123 -18.89 14.48 9.62
C ILE A 123 -19.20 14.98 8.21
N LYS A 124 -19.68 16.23 8.10
CA LYS A 124 -19.96 16.87 6.81
C LYS A 124 -18.69 17.44 6.19
N LEU A 125 -18.38 17.09 4.95
CA LEU A 125 -17.11 17.46 4.31
C LEU A 125 -16.98 18.97 4.01
N ASP A 126 -18.08 19.66 3.75
CA ASP A 126 -18.18 21.06 3.29
C ASP A 126 -18.14 22.12 4.41
N GLN A 127 -17.81 21.71 5.63
CA GLN A 127 -17.78 22.56 6.81
C GLN A 127 -16.43 22.49 7.53
N ASP A 128 -16.11 23.52 8.30
CA ASP A 128 -14.97 23.45 9.22
C ASP A 128 -15.19 22.33 10.24
N LYS A 129 -14.14 21.57 10.50
CA LYS A 129 -14.19 20.44 11.44
C LYS A 129 -13.86 20.92 12.84
N SER A 130 -14.69 20.55 13.79
CA SER A 130 -14.37 20.67 15.21
C SER A 130 -13.14 19.82 15.55
N ARG A 131 -12.48 20.16 16.67
CA ARG A 131 -11.35 19.40 17.18
C ARG A 131 -11.68 17.92 17.41
N GLU A 132 -12.92 17.64 17.81
CA GLU A 132 -13.40 16.28 18.07
C GLU A 132 -13.56 15.49 16.76
N GLU A 133 -14.10 16.09 15.71
CA GLU A 133 -14.21 15.45 14.39
C GLU A 133 -12.83 15.15 13.80
N VAL A 134 -11.88 16.08 13.93
CA VAL A 134 -10.48 15.86 13.52
C VAL A 134 -9.85 14.71 14.29
N ARG A 135 -10.11 14.60 15.61
CA ARG A 135 -9.64 13.48 16.42
C ARG A 135 -10.19 12.15 15.92
N GLN A 136 -11.48 12.06 15.62
CA GLN A 136 -12.12 10.84 15.13
C GLN A 136 -11.57 10.41 13.75
N ILE A 137 -11.34 11.36 12.85
CA ILE A 137 -10.68 11.11 11.56
C ILE A 137 -9.27 10.56 11.80
N ALA A 138 -8.49 11.21 12.67
CA ALA A 138 -7.13 10.79 13.00
C ALA A 138 -7.10 9.39 13.64
N GLU A 139 -8.09 9.02 14.45
CA GLU A 139 -8.19 7.69 15.05
C GLU A 139 -8.45 6.59 14.01
N VAL A 140 -9.35 6.83 13.05
CA VAL A 140 -9.58 5.87 11.95
C VAL A 140 -8.34 5.75 11.07
N ALA A 141 -7.67 6.87 10.76
CA ALA A 141 -6.42 6.86 10.00
C ALA A 141 -5.29 6.13 10.74
N GLY A 142 -5.14 6.38 12.04
CA GLY A 142 -4.15 5.72 12.90
C GLY A 142 -4.38 4.22 13.02
N TRP A 143 -5.63 3.81 13.24
CA TRP A 143 -6.02 2.39 13.24
C TRP A 143 -5.73 1.73 11.88
N ALA A 144 -6.13 2.37 10.78
CA ALA A 144 -5.92 1.83 9.45
C ALA A 144 -4.42 1.66 9.12
N HIS A 145 -3.60 2.64 9.50
CA HIS A 145 -2.14 2.56 9.37
C HIS A 145 -1.56 1.43 10.21
N GLY A 146 -1.97 1.32 11.49
CA GLY A 146 -1.50 0.26 12.38
C GLY A 146 -1.83 -1.14 11.86
N GLU A 147 -3.05 -1.36 11.39
CA GLU A 147 -3.45 -2.64 10.79
C GLU A 147 -2.71 -2.93 9.48
N TRP A 148 -2.48 -1.92 8.65
CA TRP A 148 -1.73 -2.09 7.40
C TRP A 148 -0.27 -2.52 7.67
N VAL A 149 0.38 -1.89 8.65
CA VAL A 149 1.75 -2.23 9.07
C VAL A 149 1.79 -3.62 9.71
N ARG A 150 0.84 -3.94 10.60
CA ARG A 150 0.73 -5.25 11.28
C ARG A 150 0.53 -6.39 10.28
N GLY A 151 -0.41 -6.24 9.35
CA GLY A 151 -0.74 -7.27 8.37
C GLY A 151 0.35 -7.46 7.32
N HIS A 152 1.01 -6.38 6.93
CA HIS A 152 2.09 -6.36 5.96
C HIS A 152 1.77 -7.20 4.71
N TRP A 153 0.59 -6.99 4.13
CA TRP A 153 0.01 -7.91 3.14
C TRP A 153 0.68 -7.86 1.76
N GLY A 154 1.31 -6.74 1.41
CA GLY A 154 2.08 -6.58 0.17
C GLY A 154 3.54 -7.04 0.31
N GLN A 155 4.29 -6.97 -0.79
CA GLN A 155 5.75 -6.85 -0.68
C GLN A 155 6.07 -5.35 -0.54
N GLY A 156 6.81 -4.91 0.50
CA GLY A 156 7.52 -3.63 0.37
C GLY A 156 7.57 -2.58 1.45
N PHE A 157 7.37 -2.89 2.73
CA PHE A 157 7.71 -1.92 3.78
C PHE A 157 8.46 -2.60 4.94
N THR A 158 9.64 -3.14 4.68
CA THR A 158 10.61 -3.23 5.77
C THR A 158 11.03 -1.81 6.11
N LEU A 159 10.32 -1.20 7.05
CA LEU A 159 10.79 -0.03 7.81
C LEU A 159 12.02 -0.43 8.64
#